data_AF-A0A520CVF1-F1
#
_entry.id   AF-A0A520CVF1-F1
#
_cell.length_a   1.000
_cell.length_b   1.000
_cell.length_c   1.000
_cell.angle_alpha   90.00
_cell.angle_beta   90.00
_cell.angle_gamma   90.00
#
_symmetry.space_group_name_H-M   'P 1'
#
loop_
_entity.id
_entity.type
_entity.pdbx_description
1 polymer ?
#
loop_
_entity_poly.entity_id
_entity_poly.type
_entity_poly.pdbx_seq_one_letter_code
_entity_poly.pdbx_strand_id
1 'polypeptide(L)' 'MQLLKNLKASMSATGPATVISIEVICITLLGIFGEGPMTGRAMACLALAMTATFLALVTN' A
#
# COMPACT_ATOMS: atom_id res chain seq x y z
N MET A 1 -10.97 12.01 -6.72
CA MET A 1 -10.04 12.94 -6.00
C MET A 1 -10.09 12.85 -4.47
N GLN A 2 -11.17 12.40 -3.81
CA GLN A 2 -11.20 12.26 -2.35
C GLN A 2 -10.27 11.17 -1.80
N LEU A 3 -10.11 10.06 -2.53
CA LEU A 3 -9.25 8.93 -2.12
C LEU A 3 -7.80 9.36 -1.90
N LEU A 4 -7.21 10.10 -2.85
CA LEU A 4 -5.85 10.65 -2.73
C LEU A 4 -5.71 11.64 -1.57
N LYS A 5 -6.73 12.46 -1.29
CA LYS A 5 -6.70 13.40 -0.17
C LYS A 5 -6.73 12.69 1.18
N ASN A 6 -7.56 11.65 1.31
CA ASN A 6 -7.61 10.84 2.53
C ASN A 6 -6.33 10.03 2.72
N LEU A 7 -5.76 9.48 1.64
CA LEU A 7 -4.47 8.79 1.68
C LEU A 7 -3.37 9.75 2.15
N LYS A 8 -3.34 10.97 1.59
CA LYS A 8 -2.39 12.01 1.95
C LYS A 8 -2.53 12.44 3.42
N ALA A 9 -3.76 12.60 3.92
CA ALA A 9 -4.01 12.90 5.33
C ALA A 9 -3.51 11.78 6.25
N SER A 10 -3.78 10.51 5.91
CA SER A 10 -3.28 9.35 6.67
C SER A 10 -1.75 9.21 6.60
N MET A 11 -1.13 9.45 5.44
CA MET A 11 0.33 9.45 5.29
C MET A 11 0.99 10.59 6.08
N SER A 12 0.33 11.75 6.16
CA SER A 12 0.83 12.87 6.96
C SER A 12 0.65 12.65 8.46
N ALA A 13 -0.37 11.87 8.88
CA ALA A 13 -0.63 11.55 10.28
C ALA A 13 0.28 10.45 10.83
N THR A 14 0.58 9.42 10.03
CA THR A 14 1.38 8.25 10.46
C THR A 14 2.84 8.31 10.00
N GLY A 15 3.14 9.20 9.04
CA GLY A 15 4.43 9.26 8.36
C GLY A 15 4.45 8.37 7.11
N PRO A 16 4.89 8.88 5.95
CA PRO A 16 4.90 8.12 4.70
C PRO A 16 5.78 6.88 4.75
N ALA A 17 6.89 6.94 5.49
CA ALA A 17 7.79 5.82 5.69
C ALA A 17 7.10 4.64 6.41
N THR A 18 6.21 4.93 7.36
CA THR A 18 5.46 3.92 8.15
C THR A 18 4.44 3.19 7.28
N VAL A 19 3.75 3.92 6.39
CA VAL A 19 2.77 3.33 5.46
C VAL A 19 3.45 2.39 4.47
N ILE A 20 4.58 2.81 3.91
CA ILE A 20 5.36 1.99 2.96
C ILE A 20 5.90 0.73 3.65
N SER A 21 6.40 0.85 4.88
CA SER A 21 6.93 -0.31 5.62
C SER A 21 5.85 -1.33 5.97
N ILE A 22 4.63 -0.89 6.32
CA ILE A 22 3.49 -1.80 6.51
C ILE A 22 3.12 -2.51 5.19
N GLU A 23 3.09 -1.80 4.06
CA GLU A 23 2.82 -2.42 2.75
C GLU A 23 3.87 -3.47 2.38
N VAL A 24 5.15 -3.18 2.62
CA VAL A 24 6.24 -4.14 2.38
C VAL A 24 6.09 -5.39 3.25
N ILE A 25 5.71 -5.23 4.53
CA ILE A 25 5.44 -6.36 5.43
C ILE A 25 4.27 -7.19 4.90
N CYS A 26 3.17 -6.57 4.47
CA CYS A 26 2.01 -7.26 3.92
C CYS A 26 2.36 -8.06 2.65
N ILE A 27 3.12 -7.47 1.72
CA ILE A 27 3.58 -8.15 0.50
C ILE A 27 4.48 -9.34 0.87
N THR A 28 5.40 -9.15 1.82
CA THR A 28 6.32 -10.20 2.26
C THR A 28 5.55 -11.37 2.90
N LEU A 29 4.57 -11.09 3.77
CA LEU A 29 3.73 -12.12 4.38
C LEU A 29 2.87 -12.85 3.35
N LEU A 30 2.28 -12.14 2.39
CA LEU A 30 1.52 -12.76 1.30
C LEU A 30 2.40 -13.56 0.33
N GLY A 31 3.67 -13.17 0.15
CA GLY A 31 4.64 -13.94 -0.63
C GLY A 31 5.12 -15.22 0.05
N ILE A 32 5.22 -15.21 1.38
CA ILE A 32 5.67 -16.38 2.17
C ILE A 32 4.52 -17.34 2.48
N PHE A 33 3.35 -16.82 2.84
CA PHE A 33 2.23 -17.61 3.36
C PHE A 33 1.01 -17.66 2.43
N GLY A 34 0.96 -16.80 1.41
CA GLY A 34 -0.18 -16.73 0.50
C GLY A 34 -0.07 -17.79 -0.59
N GLU A 35 -1.04 -18.69 -0.65
CA GLU A 35 -1.19 -19.66 -1.74
C GLU A 35 -2.59 -19.60 -2.37
N GLY A 36 -2.65 -19.88 -3.66
CA GLY A 36 -3.91 -19.92 -4.42
C GLY A 36 -4.37 -18.59 -5.04
N PRO A 37 -5.52 -18.59 -5.73
CA PRO A 37 -5.99 -17.47 -6.55
C PRO A 37 -6.36 -16.22 -5.73
N MET A 38 -6.65 -16.39 -4.43
CA MET A 38 -6.95 -15.28 -3.53
C MET A 38 -5.70 -14.44 -3.24
N THR A 39 -4.53 -15.07 -3.16
CA THR A 39 -3.24 -14.40 -2.99
C THR A 39 -2.90 -13.52 -4.20
N GLY A 40 -3.16 -14.00 -5.42
CA GLY A 40 -2.95 -13.21 -6.63
C GLY A 40 -3.81 -11.94 -6.66
N ARG A 41 -5.06 -12.03 -6.21
CA ARG A 41 -5.95 -10.87 -6.07
C ARG A 41 -5.50 -9.92 -4.95
N ALA A 42 -5.06 -10.46 -3.82
CA ALA A 42 -4.53 -9.67 -2.72
C ALA A 42 -3.23 -8.93 -3.11
N MET A 43 -2.32 -9.60 -3.82
CA MET A 43 -1.12 -9.01 -4.42
C MET A 43 -1.48 -7.88 -5.39
N ALA A 44 -2.48 -8.07 -6.26
CA ALA A 44 -2.93 -7.02 -7.17
C ALA A 44 -3.50 -5.80 -6.42
N CYS A 45 -4.30 -6.01 -5.37
CA CYS A 45 -4.79 -4.93 -4.52
C CYS A 45 -3.65 -4.19 -3.79
N LEU A 46 -2.66 -4.91 -3.27
CA LEU A 46 -1.50 -4.34 -2.60
C LEU A 46 -0.61 -3.55 -3.58
N ALA A 47 -0.39 -4.05 -4.79
CA ALA A 47 0.35 -3.34 -5.83
C ALA A 47 -0.34 -2.01 -6.20
N LEU A 48 -1.67 -2.01 -6.25
CA LEU A 48 -2.46 -0.82 -6.55
C LEU A 48 -2.42 0.19 -5.39
N ALA A 49 -2.46 -0.29 -4.14
CA ALA A 49 -2.28 0.52 -2.95
C ALA A 49 -0.87 1.14 -2.90
N MET A 50 0.16 0.35 -3.17
CA MET A 50 1.57 0.79 -3.21
C MET A 50 1.80 1.86 -4.29
N THR A 51 1.17 1.70 -5.45
CA THR A 51 1.25 2.71 -6.52
C THR A 51 0.57 4.01 -6.10
N ALA A 52 -0.56 3.93 -5.39
CA ALA A 52 -1.29 5.10 -4.91
C ALA A 52 -0.55 5.82 -3.77
N THR A 53 0.07 5.09 -2.83
CA THR A 53 0.90 5.65 -1.75
C THR A 53 2.17 6.28 -2.33
N PHE A 54 2.83 5.64 -3.29
CA PHE A 54 4.01 6.20 -3.95
C PHE A 54 3.67 7.45 -4.77
N LEU A 55 2.56 7.45 -5.51
CA LEU A 55 2.11 8.63 -6.25
C LEU A 55 1.76 9.78 -5.29
N ALA A 56 1.10 9.49 -4.18
CA ALA A 56 0.80 10.48 -3.13
C ALA A 56 2.08 11.03 -2.46
N LEU A 57 3.14 10.22 -2.39
CA LEU A 57 4.45 10.66 -1.89
C LEU A 57 5.16 11.59 -2.88
N VAL A 58 5.25 11.19 -4.15
CA VAL A 58 5.98 11.91 -5.21
C VAL A 58 5.29 13.21 -5.61
N THR A 59 3.98 13.32 -5.40
CA THR A 59 3.20 14.54 -5.67
C THR A 59 3.12 15.49 -4.45
N ASN A 60 3.93 15.28 -3.40
CA ASN A 60 4.22 16.27 -2.35
C ASN A 60 5.40 17.17 -2.74
#